data_AF-A0A519VVG7-F1
#
_entry.id   AF-A0A519VVG7-F1
#
_cell.length_a   1.000
_cell.length_b   1.000
_cell.length_c   1.000
_cell.angle_alpha   90.00
_cell.angle_beta   90.00
_cell.angle_gamma   90.00
#
_symmetry.space_group_name_H-M   'P 1'
#
loop_
_entity.id
_entity.type
_entity.pdbx_description
1 polymer ?
#
loop_
_entity_poly.entity_id
_entity_poly.type
_entity_poly.pdbx_seq_one_letter_code
_entity_poly.pdbx_strand_id
1 'polypeptide(L)'
;MLKEVNFLGIGLNPITYDALFKKIDRWISDKDGRSYHIACVNAFNIALSLKNEKLKNIYNSADVVGADGMPFVRWIRTVNKQDCDRIAAPDTILALAEHAKTTKYTFYLYGGAPDVCIKMKHYLEERFPHINIVGYYSPPFRELTPEEDQACVD
;
A
#
# COMPACT_ATOMS: atom_id res chain seq x y z
N MET A 1 4.29 -5.64 -20.76
CA MET A 1 3.37 -5.48 -19.61
C MET A 1 3.33 -6.78 -18.86
N LEU A 2 3.58 -6.76 -17.55
CA LEU A 2 3.40 -7.94 -16.71
C LEU A 2 1.92 -8.29 -16.74
N LYS A 3 1.59 -9.52 -17.13
CA LYS A 3 0.19 -9.98 -17.11
C LYS A 3 -0.22 -10.12 -15.65
N GLU A 4 -1.31 -9.47 -15.31
CA GLU A 4 -1.98 -9.66 -14.02
C GLU A 4 -2.40 -11.12 -13.91
N VAL A 5 -2.33 -11.66 -12.70
CA VAL A 5 -2.74 -13.03 -12.41
C VAL A 5 -4.03 -12.97 -11.61
N ASN A 6 -5.06 -13.67 -12.09
CA ASN A 6 -6.35 -13.66 -11.42
C ASN A 6 -6.41 -14.75 -10.35
N PHE A 7 -6.65 -14.37 -9.11
CA PHE A 7 -6.93 -15.30 -8.01
C PHE A 7 -8.34 -15.04 -7.49
N LEU A 8 -9.26 -15.97 -7.80
CA LEU A 8 -10.66 -15.92 -7.37
C LEU A 8 -11.35 -14.56 -7.65
N GLY A 9 -11.10 -13.98 -8.83
CA GLY A 9 -11.72 -12.72 -9.25
C GLY A 9 -10.99 -11.45 -8.83
N ILE A 10 -9.84 -11.56 -8.14
CA ILE A 10 -8.95 -10.44 -7.85
C ILE A 10 -7.71 -10.52 -8.74
N GLY A 11 -7.41 -9.45 -9.47
CA GLY A 11 -6.21 -9.35 -10.29
C GLY A 11 -5.00 -8.96 -9.43
N LEU A 12 -4.18 -9.93 -9.05
CA LEU A 12 -2.91 -9.65 -8.37
C LEU A 12 -1.86 -9.23 -9.41
N ASN A 13 -0.97 -8.30 -9.04
CA ASN A 13 0.18 -7.93 -9.86
C ASN A 13 1.43 -8.71 -9.39
N PRO A 14 2.00 -9.59 -10.23
CA PRO A 14 3.33 -10.16 -9.99
C PRO A 14 4.37 -9.05 -10.04
N ILE A 15 4.82 -8.57 -8.88
CA ILE A 15 5.69 -7.40 -8.79
C ILE A 15 6.75 -7.59 -7.72
N THR A 16 7.97 -7.13 -8.01
CA THR A 16 9.09 -7.06 -7.06
C THR A 16 9.16 -5.67 -6.43
N TYR A 17 9.86 -5.54 -5.30
CA TYR A 17 10.06 -4.22 -4.68
C TYR A 17 10.77 -3.22 -5.61
N ASP A 18 11.79 -3.66 -6.36
CA ASP A 18 12.48 -2.81 -7.34
C ASP A 18 11.52 -2.28 -8.42
N ALA A 19 10.66 -3.14 -8.96
CA ALA A 19 9.66 -2.73 -9.95
C ALA A 19 8.58 -1.82 -9.35
N LEU A 20 8.17 -2.07 -8.11
CA LEU A 20 7.23 -1.24 -7.37
C LEU A 20 7.81 0.15 -7.10
N PHE A 21 9.03 0.25 -6.62
CA PHE A 21 9.66 1.54 -6.30
C PHE A 21 9.91 2.37 -7.55
N LYS A 22 10.29 1.75 -8.68
CA LYS A 22 10.36 2.44 -9.98
C LYS A 22 9.01 3.01 -10.44
N LYS A 23 7.88 2.36 -10.10
CA LYS A 23 6.55 2.91 -10.37
C LYS A 23 6.26 4.09 -9.45
N ILE A 24 6.51 3.94 -8.15
CA ILE A 24 6.27 4.99 -7.15
C ILE A 24 7.14 6.22 -7.45
N ASP A 25 8.41 6.05 -7.81
CA ASP A 25 9.31 7.14 -8.21
C ASP A 25 8.71 7.97 -9.35
N ARG A 26 8.17 7.29 -10.38
CA ARG A 26 7.51 7.96 -11.51
C ARG A 26 6.23 8.68 -11.09
N TRP A 27 5.38 8.02 -10.30
CA TRP A 27 4.14 8.60 -9.79
C TRP A 27 4.39 9.84 -8.94
N ILE A 28 5.38 9.81 -8.06
CA ILE A 28 5.71 10.94 -7.18
C ILE A 28 6.41 12.08 -7.94
N SER A 29 7.11 11.77 -9.03
CA SER A 29 7.73 12.78 -9.90
C SER A 29 6.72 13.60 -10.72
N ASP A 30 5.55 13.02 -11.00
CA ASP A 30 4.45 13.68 -11.70
C ASP A 30 3.48 14.32 -10.70
N LYS A 31 3.79 15.54 -10.27
CA LYS A 31 3.01 16.27 -9.26
C LYS A 31 1.65 16.79 -9.77
N ASP A 32 1.49 16.90 -11.08
CA ASP A 32 0.22 17.28 -11.73
C ASP A 32 -0.66 16.05 -12.03
N GLY A 33 -0.16 14.86 -11.71
CA GLY A 33 -0.87 13.59 -11.87
C GLY A 33 -1.98 13.38 -10.82
N ARG A 34 -2.62 12.21 -10.91
CA ARG A 34 -3.63 11.76 -9.95
C ARG A 34 -3.00 11.02 -8.76
N SER A 35 -3.80 10.79 -7.71
CA SER A 35 -3.46 9.84 -6.66
C SER A 35 -3.40 8.40 -7.18
N TYR A 36 -2.49 7.59 -6.60
CA TYR A 36 -2.32 6.18 -6.92
C TYR A 36 -2.55 5.29 -5.70
N HIS A 37 -3.17 4.13 -5.90
CA HIS A 37 -3.56 3.22 -4.83
C HIS A 37 -2.80 1.89 -4.92
N ILE A 38 -2.11 1.52 -3.84
CA ILE A 38 -1.47 0.21 -3.68
C ILE A 38 -2.26 -0.59 -2.64
N ALA A 39 -2.94 -1.65 -3.08
CA ALA A 39 -3.66 -2.57 -2.21
C ALA A 39 -2.79 -3.79 -1.88
N CYS A 40 -2.47 -4.00 -0.60
CA CYS A 40 -1.80 -5.23 -0.15
C CYS A 40 -2.85 -6.29 0.18
N VAL A 41 -3.00 -7.31 -0.67
CA VAL A 41 -4.12 -8.27 -0.60
C VAL A 41 -3.64 -9.63 -0.11
N ASN A 42 -4.18 -10.05 1.04
CA ASN A 42 -3.97 -11.37 1.62
C ASN A 42 -5.18 -12.30 1.45
N ALA A 43 -5.05 -13.56 1.89
CA ALA A 43 -6.10 -14.56 1.75
C ALA A 43 -7.42 -14.16 2.44
N PHE A 44 -7.37 -13.42 3.55
CA PHE A 44 -8.56 -12.91 4.22
C PHE A 44 -9.28 -11.86 3.36
N ASN A 45 -8.54 -10.94 2.75
CA ASN A 45 -9.07 -9.93 1.84
C ASN A 45 -9.75 -10.58 0.61
N ILE A 46 -9.13 -11.64 0.04
CA ILE A 46 -9.75 -12.43 -1.04
C ILE A 46 -11.07 -13.06 -0.55
N ALA A 47 -11.06 -13.72 0.60
CA ALA A 47 -12.23 -14.41 1.13
C ALA A 47 -13.40 -13.46 1.39
N LEU A 48 -13.14 -12.25 1.92
CA LEU A 48 -14.15 -11.21 2.08
C LEU A 48 -14.71 -10.72 0.73
N SER A 49 -13.85 -10.55 -0.26
CA SER A 49 -14.22 -10.06 -1.60
C SER A 49 -15.14 -11.03 -2.34
N LEU A 50 -15.09 -12.33 -2.05
CA LEU A 50 -16.01 -13.31 -2.63
C LEU A 50 -17.48 -13.08 -2.24
N LYS A 51 -17.73 -12.38 -1.12
CA LYS A 51 -19.08 -12.07 -0.62
C LYS A 51 -19.43 -10.58 -0.74
N ASN A 52 -18.52 -9.76 -1.25
CA ASN A 52 -18.68 -8.31 -1.30
C ASN A 52 -18.12 -7.75 -2.62
N GLU A 53 -19.00 -7.59 -3.60
CA GLU A 53 -18.64 -7.05 -4.92
C GLU A 53 -18.10 -5.62 -4.84
N LYS A 54 -18.57 -4.79 -3.89
CA LYS A 54 -18.01 -3.43 -3.69
C LYS A 54 -16.54 -3.52 -3.29
N LEU A 55 -16.20 -4.39 -2.35
CA LEU A 55 -14.82 -4.59 -1.90
C LEU A 55 -13.93 -5.17 -3.02
N LYS A 56 -14.45 -6.14 -3.76
CA LYS A 56 -13.77 -6.71 -4.93
C LYS A 56 -13.44 -5.64 -5.97
N ASN A 57 -14.38 -4.73 -6.25
CA ASN A 57 -14.17 -3.62 -7.17
C ASN A 57 -13.12 -2.63 -6.66
N ILE A 58 -13.08 -2.35 -5.35
CA ILE A 58 -12.04 -1.49 -4.75
C ILE A 58 -10.64 -2.07 -4.93
N TYR A 59 -10.48 -3.39 -4.77
CA TYR A 59 -9.18 -4.03 -5.00
C TYR A 59 -8.81 -4.03 -6.48
N ASN A 60 -9.73 -4.39 -7.38
CA ASN A 60 -9.46 -4.43 -8.82
C ASN A 60 -9.31 -3.03 -9.45
N SER A 61 -9.67 -1.95 -8.77
CA SER A 61 -9.42 -0.58 -9.22
C SER A 61 -8.10 0.01 -8.69
N ALA A 62 -7.35 -0.72 -7.85
CA ALA A 62 -6.05 -0.28 -7.38
C ALA A 62 -5.00 -0.32 -8.52
N ASP A 63 -4.01 0.59 -8.44
CA ASP A 63 -2.92 0.68 -9.41
C ASP A 63 -1.90 -0.44 -9.27
N VAL A 64 -1.76 -0.95 -8.06
CA VAL A 64 -1.05 -2.18 -7.73
C VAL A 64 -1.84 -2.96 -6.70
N VAL A 65 -2.17 -4.20 -7.02
CA VAL A 65 -2.68 -5.21 -6.11
C VAL A 65 -1.53 -6.14 -5.74
N GLY A 66 -0.83 -5.80 -4.66
CA GLY A 66 0.31 -6.53 -4.15
C GLY A 66 -0.11 -7.83 -3.46
N ALA A 67 0.65 -8.91 -3.71
CA ALA A 67 0.46 -10.18 -3.04
C ALA A 67 0.98 -10.13 -1.60
N ASP A 68 0.07 -10.04 -0.62
CA ASP A 68 0.41 -10.19 0.80
C ASP A 68 0.20 -11.64 1.24
N GLY A 69 1.31 -12.37 1.28
CA GLY A 69 1.36 -13.72 1.82
C GLY A 69 2.17 -14.66 0.94
N MET A 70 2.98 -15.51 1.58
CA MET A 70 3.83 -16.46 0.87
C MET A 70 3.09 -17.45 -0.02
N PRO A 71 1.86 -17.92 0.27
CA PRO A 71 1.13 -18.79 -0.64
C PRO A 71 0.91 -18.17 -2.02
N PHE A 72 0.52 -16.89 -2.11
CA PHE A 72 0.35 -16.20 -3.38
C PHE A 72 1.69 -16.04 -4.10
N VAL A 73 2.72 -15.57 -3.41
CA VAL A 73 4.06 -15.41 -3.99
C VAL A 73 4.56 -16.73 -4.59
N ARG A 74 4.42 -17.83 -3.85
CA ARG A 74 4.81 -19.16 -4.33
C ARG A 74 4.00 -19.59 -5.54
N TRP A 75 2.68 -19.44 -5.49
CA TRP A 75 1.78 -19.78 -6.60
C TRP A 75 2.13 -18.99 -7.88
N ILE A 76 2.33 -17.67 -7.76
CA ILE A 76 2.71 -16.81 -8.89
C ILE A 76 4.06 -17.24 -9.49
N ARG A 77 5.07 -17.48 -8.64
CA ARG A 77 6.40 -17.89 -9.09
C ARG A 77 6.40 -19.27 -9.75
N THR A 78 5.62 -20.23 -9.25
CA THR A 78 5.65 -21.61 -9.75
C THR A 78 4.67 -21.87 -10.89
N VAL A 79 3.43 -21.39 -10.77
CA VAL A 79 2.35 -21.64 -11.74
C VAL A 79 2.39 -20.63 -12.88
N ASN A 80 2.51 -19.34 -12.55
CA ASN A 80 2.53 -18.28 -13.56
C ASN A 80 3.95 -17.98 -14.08
N LYS A 81 4.99 -18.50 -13.42
CA LYS A 81 6.41 -18.32 -13.79
C LYS A 81 6.81 -16.85 -13.87
N GLN A 82 6.33 -16.03 -12.94
CA GLN A 82 6.63 -14.61 -12.84
C GLN A 82 7.30 -14.28 -11.51
N ASP A 83 8.26 -13.37 -11.53
CA ASP A 83 8.86 -12.83 -10.31
C ASP A 83 7.83 -12.00 -9.53
N CYS A 84 7.82 -12.19 -8.23
CA CYS A 84 6.88 -11.53 -7.33
C CYS A 84 7.48 -11.53 -5.93
N ASP A 85 7.57 -10.38 -5.28
CA ASP A 85 7.89 -10.30 -3.86
C ASP A 85 6.62 -10.34 -3.02
N ARG A 86 6.78 -10.56 -1.72
CA ARG A 86 5.68 -10.42 -0.77
C ARG A 86 5.49 -8.93 -0.48
N ILE A 87 4.38 -8.37 -0.96
CA ILE A 87 4.01 -6.97 -0.75
C ILE A 87 3.09 -6.88 0.46
N ALA A 88 3.67 -7.04 1.65
CA ALA A 88 2.97 -6.83 2.91
C ALA A 88 3.06 -5.35 3.31
N ALA A 89 1.97 -4.76 3.81
CA ALA A 89 1.94 -3.33 4.10
C ALA A 89 3.03 -2.88 5.11
N PRO A 90 3.26 -3.56 6.25
CA PRO A 90 4.32 -3.17 7.19
C PRO A 90 5.71 -3.21 6.56
N ASP A 91 6.02 -4.30 5.84
CA ASP A 91 7.32 -4.48 5.17
C ASP A 91 7.53 -3.42 4.07
N THR A 92 6.47 -3.10 3.33
CA THR A 92 6.48 -2.10 2.26
C THR A 92 6.76 -0.71 2.81
N ILE A 93 6.18 -0.34 3.96
CA ILE A 93 6.43 0.95 4.61
C ILE A 93 7.89 1.05 5.05
N LEU A 94 8.45 0.01 5.66
CA LEU A 94 9.87 0.00 6.05
C LEU A 94 10.80 0.09 4.85
N ALA A 95 10.49 -0.64 3.77
CA ALA A 95 11.30 -0.64 2.57
C ALA A 95 11.21 0.71 1.83
N LEU A 96 10.05 1.37 1.82
CA LEU A 96 9.89 2.74 1.31
C LEU A 96 10.65 3.76 2.17
N ALA A 97 10.62 3.62 3.49
CA ALA A 97 11.38 4.48 4.39
C ALA A 97 12.90 4.37 4.15
N GLU A 98 13.41 3.17 3.87
CA GLU A 98 14.81 3.00 3.46
C GLU A 98 15.07 3.62 2.08
N HIS A 99 14.20 3.34 1.09
CA HIS A 99 14.31 3.92 -0.27
C HIS A 99 14.28 5.45 -0.26
N ALA A 100 13.60 6.06 0.72
CA ALA A 100 13.56 7.51 0.91
C ALA A 100 14.93 8.16 1.13
N LYS A 101 15.97 7.39 1.48
CA LYS A 101 17.34 7.90 1.63
C LYS A 101 17.90 8.53 0.36
N THR A 102 17.52 7.99 -0.79
CA THR A 102 17.97 8.47 -2.11
C THR A 102 16.86 9.20 -2.88
N THR A 103 15.70 9.39 -2.27
CA THR A 103 14.58 10.13 -2.85
C THR A 103 14.20 11.32 -1.95
N LYS A 104 13.16 12.07 -2.33
CA LYS A 104 12.63 13.19 -1.55
C LYS A 104 11.19 12.90 -1.09
N TYR A 105 10.92 11.65 -0.74
CA TYR A 105 9.59 11.26 -0.33
C TYR A 105 9.19 11.94 0.97
N THR A 106 7.95 12.40 1.01
CA THR A 106 7.27 12.87 2.21
C THR A 106 6.24 11.81 2.61
N PHE A 107 6.17 11.51 3.90
CA PHE A 107 5.27 10.52 4.46
C PHE A 107 4.20 11.21 5.31
N TYR A 108 2.96 10.75 5.20
CA TYR A 108 1.86 11.13 6.07
C TYR A 108 1.26 9.85 6.66
N LEU A 109 1.08 9.80 7.98
CA LEU A 109 0.55 8.61 8.66
C LEU A 109 -0.93 8.81 8.98
N TYR A 110 -1.80 8.00 8.38
CA TYR A 110 -3.24 8.10 8.58
C TYR A 110 -3.81 6.80 9.14
N GLY A 111 -4.57 6.89 10.23
CA GLY A 111 -5.30 5.75 10.81
C GLY A 111 -4.88 5.37 12.24
N GLY A 112 -5.34 4.19 12.68
CA GLY A 112 -5.02 3.63 13.99
C GLY A 112 -5.62 4.39 15.17
N ALA A 113 -5.32 3.92 16.38
CA ALA A 113 -5.65 4.65 17.60
C ALA A 113 -4.73 5.88 17.76
N PRO A 114 -5.14 6.92 18.51
CA PRO A 114 -4.38 8.17 18.62
C PRO A 114 -2.92 8.02 19.03
N ASP A 115 -2.60 7.03 19.86
CA ASP A 115 -1.23 6.76 20.31
C ASP A 115 -0.40 5.96 19.29
N VAL A 116 -1.04 5.27 18.35
CA VAL A 116 -0.37 4.42 17.35
C VAL A 116 0.38 5.26 16.33
N CYS A 117 -0.23 6.31 15.78
CA CYS A 117 0.46 7.20 14.83
C CYS A 117 1.68 7.88 15.47
N ILE A 118 1.58 8.29 16.73
CA ILE A 118 2.68 8.90 17.49
C ILE A 118 3.82 7.88 17.66
N LYS A 119 3.52 6.67 18.14
CA LYS A 119 4.50 5.60 18.29
C LYS A 119 5.16 5.21 16.97
N MET A 120 4.37 5.11 15.90
CA MET A 120 4.86 4.78 14.57
C MET A 120 5.77 5.86 14.00
N LYS A 121 5.41 7.14 14.18
CA LYS A 121 6.26 8.27 13.80
C LYS A 121 7.61 8.18 14.51
N HIS A 122 7.62 8.07 15.85
CA HIS A 122 8.86 7.98 16.62
C HIS A 122 9.73 6.80 16.19
N TYR A 123 9.12 5.62 16.03
CA TYR A 123 9.84 4.42 15.59
C TYR A 123 10.49 4.60 14.21
N LEU A 124 9.78 5.21 13.26
CA LEU A 124 10.31 5.44 11.91
C LEU A 124 11.41 6.51 11.90
N GLU A 125 11.27 7.60 12.64
CA GLU A 125 12.29 8.66 12.74
C GLU A 125 13.56 8.17 13.44
N GLU A 126 13.43 7.34 14.49
CA GLU A 126 14.58 6.73 15.18
C GLU A 126 15.31 5.75 14.26
N ARG A 127 14.55 4.92 13.53
CA ARG A 127 15.13 3.87 12.67
C ARG A 127 15.68 4.42 11.35
N PHE A 128 15.07 5.45 10.80
CA PHE A 128 15.42 6.05 9.51
C PHE A 128 15.57 7.57 9.67
N PRO A 129 16.74 8.07 10.13
CA PRO A 129 16.93 9.50 10.42
C PRO A 129 16.73 10.45 9.23
N HIS A 130 16.72 9.92 8.00
CA HIS A 130 16.46 10.66 6.76
C HIS A 130 14.97 10.70 6.36
N ILE A 131 14.09 9.97 7.04
CA ILE A 131 12.67 9.95 6.71
C ILE A 131 12.03 11.31 6.97
N ASN A 132 11.17 11.76 6.06
CA ASN A 132 10.47 13.03 6.21
C ASN A 132 8.97 12.77 6.45
N ILE A 133 8.56 12.69 7.72
CA ILE A 133 7.15 12.55 8.11
C ILE A 133 6.56 13.94 8.34
N VAL A 134 5.71 14.38 7.40
CA VAL A 134 5.17 15.75 7.38
C VAL A 134 3.89 15.92 8.19
N GLY A 135 3.28 14.82 8.62
CA GLY A 135 2.07 14.86 9.43
C GLY A 135 1.57 13.47 9.80
N TYR A 136 0.61 13.44 10.72
CA TYR A 136 -0.15 12.25 11.05
C TYR A 136 -1.54 12.62 11.56
N TYR A 137 -2.50 11.71 11.37
CA TYR A 137 -3.85 11.86 11.88
C TYR A 137 -4.47 10.51 12.17
N SER A 138 -5.12 10.41 13.34
CA SER A 138 -5.85 9.21 13.77
C SER A 138 -7.34 9.56 13.84
N PRO A 139 -8.15 9.19 12.83
CA PRO A 139 -9.57 9.45 12.84
C PRO A 139 -10.27 8.67 13.99
N PRO A 140 -11.41 9.15 14.49
CA PRO A 140 -12.17 8.44 15.50
C PRO A 140 -12.65 7.07 14.99
N PHE A 141 -12.83 6.10 15.89
CA PHE A 141 -13.36 4.77 15.56
C PHE A 141 -14.89 4.80 15.36
N ARG A 142 -15.34 5.60 14.39
CA ARG A 142 -16.72 5.72 13.88
C ARG A 142 -16.65 6.28 12.45
N GLU A 143 -17.78 6.30 11.76
CA GLU A 143 -17.86 7.05 10.49
C GLU A 143 -17.57 8.53 10.74
N LEU A 144 -16.79 9.13 9.84
CA LEU A 144 -16.52 10.56 9.83
C LEU A 144 -17.78 11.31 9.42
N THR A 145 -17.98 12.50 9.99
CA THR A 145 -18.96 13.42 9.41
C THR A 145 -18.45 13.94 8.06
N PRO A 146 -19.32 14.43 7.17
CA PRO A 146 -18.89 15.01 5.89
C PRO A 146 -17.84 16.13 6.06
N GLU A 147 -17.94 16.91 7.14
CA GLU A 147 -16.99 17.97 7.45
C GLU A 147 -15.63 17.42 7.90
N GLU A 148 -15.62 16.36 8.71
CA GLU A 148 -14.38 15.67 9.13
C GLU A 148 -13.70 14.97 7.94
N ASP A 149 -14.47 14.39 7.03
CA ASP A 149 -13.95 13.74 5.81
C ASP A 149 -13.33 14.77 4.85
N GLN A 150 -14.04 15.88 4.60
CA GLN A 150 -13.53 16.97 3.78
C GLN A 150 -12.23 17.56 4.34
N ALA A 151 -12.15 17.75 5.67
CA ALA A 151 -10.95 18.24 6.34
C ALA A 151 -9.74 17.28 6.25
N CYS A 152 -9.95 16.01 5.88
CA CYS A 152 -8.85 15.06 5.65
C CYS A 152 -8.29 15.11 4.21
N VAL A 153 -9.01 15.73 3.28
CA VAL A 153 -8.67 15.75 1.84
C VAL A 153 -8.12 17.11 1.39
N ASP A 154 -8.53 18.19 2.05
CA ASP A 154 -8.05 19.57 1.82
C ASP A 154 -6.66 19.85 2.44
#